data_AF-A0A0G4MCK3-F1
#
_entry.id   AF-A0A0G4MCK3-F1
#
_cell.length_a   1.000
_cell.length_b   1.000
_cell.length_c   1.000
_cell.angle_alpha   90.00
_cell.angle_beta   90.00
_cell.angle_gamma   90.00
#
_symmetry.space_group_name_H-M   'P 1'
#
loop_
_entity.id
_entity.type
_entity.pdbx_description
1 polymer ?
#
loop_
_entity_poly.entity_id
_entity_poly.type
_entity_poly.pdbx_seq_one_letter_code
_entity_poly.pdbx_strand_id
1 'polypeptide(L)'
;KIIAAESDDFLRSHYSAPKPELRLKPVLGRTFHCTPRRDMAGALAVLGSAMRANNTKKLARLQKRHERPGLKRKRLRSERWRARFKIGFAATVSRVQELRNQGW
;
A
#
# COMPACT_ATOMS: atom_id res chain seq x y z
N LYS A 1 44.81 15.38 -30.89
CA LYS A 1 44.24 15.01 -29.56
C LYS A 1 43.03 15.87 -29.17
N ILE A 2 42.93 17.14 -29.59
CA ILE A 2 41.79 18.02 -29.29
C ILE A 2 40.50 17.60 -30.05
N ILE A 3 40.63 17.28 -31.34
CA ILE A 3 39.51 16.85 -32.20
C ILE A 3 38.80 15.59 -31.66
N ALA A 4 39.55 14.66 -31.07
CA ALA A 4 39.00 13.43 -30.50
C ALA A 4 38.18 13.68 -29.21
N ALA A 5 38.54 14.71 -28.43
CA ALA A 5 37.82 15.08 -27.22
C ALA A 5 36.52 15.81 -27.54
N GLU A 6 36.54 16.68 -28.55
CA GLU A 6 35.35 17.39 -29.05
C GLU A 6 34.33 16.43 -29.70
N SER A 7 34.82 15.41 -30.41
CA SER A 7 33.95 14.35 -30.94
C SER A 7 33.33 13.46 -29.86
N ASP A 8 34.04 13.16 -28.76
CA ASP A 8 33.49 12.35 -27.66
C ASP A 8 32.42 13.13 -26.86
N ASP A 9 32.61 14.43 -26.68
CA ASP A 9 31.63 15.32 -26.02
C ASP A 9 30.36 15.51 -26.87
N PHE A 10 30.53 15.65 -28.19
CA PHE A 10 29.42 15.63 -29.15
C PHE A 10 28.65 14.32 -29.11
N LEU A 11 29.34 13.17 -29.06
CA LEU A 11 28.67 11.86 -29.01
C LEU A 11 27.91 11.66 -27.69
N ARG A 12 28.45 12.11 -26.55
CA ARG A 12 27.75 12.00 -25.24
C ARG A 12 26.51 12.88 -25.14
N SER A 13 26.54 14.08 -25.71
CA SER A 13 25.44 15.03 -25.69
C SER A 13 24.32 14.67 -26.68
N HIS A 14 24.66 14.08 -27.83
CA HIS A 14 23.69 13.76 -28.88
C HIS A 14 23.27 12.28 -28.96
N TYR A 15 24.06 11.36 -28.38
CA TYR A 15 23.70 9.95 -28.21
C TYR A 15 23.52 9.63 -26.72
N SER A 16 22.56 10.31 -26.08
CA SER A 16 22.03 9.82 -24.81
C SER A 16 21.49 8.42 -25.02
N ALA A 17 21.96 7.44 -24.24
CA ALA A 17 21.37 6.11 -24.22
C ALA A 17 19.85 6.22 -24.07
N PRO A 18 19.05 5.45 -24.84
CA PRO A 18 17.60 5.52 -24.73
C PRO A 18 17.19 5.17 -23.30
N LYS A 19 16.30 5.98 -22.72
CA LYS A 19 15.77 5.72 -21.38
C LYS A 19 15.12 4.33 -21.38
N PRO A 20 15.42 3.46 -20.41
CA PRO A 20 14.80 2.14 -20.37
C PRO A 20 13.28 2.30 -20.21
N GLU A 21 12.51 1.54 -21.00
CA GLU A 21 11.07 1.53 -20.87
C GLU A 21 10.65 0.92 -19.53
N LEU A 22 9.91 1.70 -18.73
CA LEU A 22 9.42 1.23 -17.43
C LEU A 22 8.16 0.39 -17.60
N ARG A 23 8.13 -0.78 -16.94
CA ARG A 23 6.95 -1.66 -16.94
C ARG A 23 5.87 -1.15 -15.98
N LEU A 24 4.99 -0.27 -16.46
CA LEU A 24 3.89 0.32 -15.69
C LEU A 24 2.67 -0.62 -15.57
N LYS A 25 2.83 -1.77 -14.93
CA LYS A 25 1.70 -2.68 -14.60
C LYS A 25 1.20 -2.44 -13.16
N PRO A 26 -0.03 -2.85 -12.80
CA PRO A 26 -0.53 -2.80 -11.42
C PRO A 26 0.30 -3.61 -10.40
N VAL A 27 1.29 -4.36 -10.87
CA VAL A 27 2.27 -5.08 -10.04
C VAL A 27 3.29 -4.11 -9.43
N LEU A 28 3.57 -2.98 -10.09
CA LEU A 28 4.53 -1.97 -9.65
C LEU A 28 4.24 -1.43 -8.24
N GLY A 29 2.96 -1.19 -7.91
CA GLY A 29 2.55 -0.79 -6.55
C GLY A 29 2.61 -1.91 -5.50
N ARG A 30 3.01 -3.13 -5.89
CA ARG A 30 3.12 -4.33 -5.05
C ARG A 30 4.52 -4.94 -5.10
N THR A 31 5.49 -4.25 -5.69
CA THR A 31 6.90 -4.67 -5.72
C THR A 31 7.68 -3.93 -4.65
N PHE A 32 8.35 -4.69 -3.78
CA PHE A 32 9.27 -4.16 -2.79
C PHE A 32 10.64 -4.78 -3.03
N HIS A 33 11.66 -3.95 -3.19
CA HIS A 33 13.04 -4.41 -3.39
C HIS A 33 13.70 -4.72 -2.05
N CYS A 34 14.52 -5.77 -2.03
CA CYS A 34 15.42 -6.01 -0.92
C CYS A 34 16.57 -5.01 -1.01
N THR A 35 16.94 -4.39 0.10
CA THR A 35 18.04 -3.43 0.18
C THR A 35 19.01 -3.88 1.28
N PRO A 36 20.25 -3.38 1.35
CA PRO A 36 21.18 -3.77 2.42
C PRO A 36 20.64 -3.54 3.84
N ARG A 37 19.72 -2.56 4.00
CA ARG A 37 19.04 -2.26 5.26
C ARG A 37 17.77 -3.10 5.48
N ARG A 38 17.25 -3.74 4.43
CA ARG A 38 16.01 -4.51 4.46
C ARG A 38 16.23 -5.84 3.75
N ASP A 39 16.49 -6.85 4.56
CA ASP A 39 16.57 -8.24 4.17
C ASP A 39 15.26 -8.74 3.54
N MET A 40 15.29 -9.96 3.02
CA MET A 40 14.14 -10.59 2.38
C MET A 40 12.94 -10.68 3.33
N ALA A 41 13.17 -11.06 4.59
CA ALA A 41 12.09 -11.19 5.57
C ALA A 41 11.45 -9.82 5.86
N GLY A 42 12.24 -8.76 6.04
CA GLY A 42 11.76 -7.41 6.22
C GLY A 42 11.00 -6.88 5.00
N ALA A 43 11.45 -7.19 3.78
CA ALA A 43 10.74 -6.84 2.54
C ALA A 43 9.37 -7.53 2.45
N LEU A 44 9.30 -8.81 2.79
CA LEU A 44 8.04 -9.58 2.83
C LEU A 44 7.08 -9.06 3.90
N ALA A 45 7.58 -8.69 5.09
CA ALA A 45 6.76 -8.11 6.15
C ALA A 45 6.12 -6.79 5.72
N VAL A 46 6.89 -5.92 5.07
CA VAL A 46 6.39 -4.63 4.54
C VAL A 46 5.39 -4.85 3.42
N LEU A 47 5.67 -5.75 2.49
CA LEU A 47 4.72 -6.15 1.44
C LEU A 47 3.39 -6.64 2.05
N GLY A 48 3.46 -7.50 3.08
CA GLY A 48 2.28 -8.01 3.79
C GLY A 48 1.46 -6.90 4.43
N SER A 49 2.11 -5.93 5.10
CA SER A 49 1.43 -4.76 5.68
C SER A 49 0.80 -3.86 4.62
N ALA A 50 1.49 -3.58 3.52
CA ALA A 50 0.95 -2.80 2.41
C ALA A 50 -0.27 -3.48 1.75
N MET A 51 -0.22 -4.80 1.56
CA MET A 51 -1.36 -5.56 1.02
C MET A 51 -2.57 -5.56 1.96
N ARG A 52 -2.35 -5.59 3.29
CA ARG A 52 -3.42 -5.49 4.30
C ARG A 52 -4.06 -4.11 4.30
N ALA A 53 -3.27 -3.03 4.28
CA ALA A 53 -3.77 -1.66 4.21
C ALA A 53 -4.67 -1.45 2.97
N ASN A 54 -4.24 -2.00 1.82
CA ASN A 54 -5.00 -1.96 0.57
C ASN A 54 -6.15 -2.97 0.49
N ASN A 55 -6.37 -3.80 1.52
CA ASN A 55 -7.45 -4.80 1.57
C ASN A 55 -7.51 -5.79 0.38
N THR A 56 -6.38 -6.06 -0.28
CA THR A 56 -6.32 -6.83 -1.54
C THR A 56 -6.89 -8.24 -1.40
N LYS A 57 -6.58 -8.93 -0.29
CA LYS A 57 -7.10 -10.27 0.02
C LYS A 57 -8.62 -10.28 0.21
N LYS A 58 -9.17 -9.25 0.86
CA LYS A 58 -10.64 -9.12 1.03
C LYS A 58 -11.30 -8.90 -0.32
N LEU A 59 -10.74 -8.04 -1.16
CA LEU A 59 -11.25 -7.77 -2.49
C LEU A 59 -11.26 -9.04 -3.36
N ALA A 60 -10.14 -9.77 -3.42
CA ALA A 60 -10.04 -11.01 -4.17
C ALA A 60 -11.08 -12.05 -3.72
N ARG A 61 -11.30 -12.18 -2.41
CA ARG A 61 -12.34 -13.06 -1.85
C ARG A 61 -13.76 -12.64 -2.27
N LEU A 62 -14.05 -11.34 -2.25
CA LEU A 62 -15.36 -10.81 -2.64
C LEU A 62 -15.61 -10.92 -4.15
N GLN A 63 -14.56 -10.83 -4.97
CA GLN A 63 -14.65 -10.94 -6.42
C GLN A 63 -14.84 -12.39 -6.90
N LYS A 64 -14.52 -13.40 -6.07
CA LYS A 64 -14.67 -14.82 -6.43
C LYS A 64 -16.10 -15.20 -6.82
N ARG A 65 -17.11 -14.48 -6.32
CA ARG A 65 -18.53 -14.71 -6.62
C ARG A 65 -19.21 -13.38 -6.88
N HIS A 66 -20.20 -13.38 -7.76
CA HIS A 66 -21.06 -12.21 -7.96
C HIS A 66 -21.92 -11.94 -6.71
N GLU A 67 -21.84 -10.73 -6.17
CA GLU A 67 -22.71 -10.25 -5.10
C GLU A 67 -23.75 -9.28 -5.69
N ARG A 68 -25.05 -9.61 -5.52
CA ARG A 68 -26.14 -8.75 -5.98
C ARG A 68 -26.04 -7.35 -5.34
N PRO A 69 -26.35 -6.26 -6.06
CA PRO A 69 -26.23 -4.90 -5.52
C PRO A 69 -26.97 -4.67 -4.20
N GLY A 70 -28.17 -5.23 -4.04
CA GLY A 70 -28.96 -5.13 -2.80
C GLY A 70 -28.28 -5.80 -1.60
N LEU A 71 -27.70 -6.99 -1.79
CA LEU A 71 -26.96 -7.70 -0.75
C LEU A 71 -25.69 -6.95 -0.36
N LYS A 72 -24.97 -6.41 -1.36
CA LYS A 72 -23.79 -5.57 -1.14
C LYS A 72 -24.13 -4.34 -0.29
N ARG A 73 -25.24 -3.65 -0.56
CA ARG A 73 -25.69 -2.50 0.24
C ARG A 73 -25.98 -2.90 1.69
N LYS A 74 -26.69 -4.01 1.92
CA LYS A 74 -26.98 -4.54 3.27
C LYS A 74 -25.70 -4.88 4.02
N ARG A 75 -24.76 -5.58 3.38
CA ARG A 75 -23.45 -5.90 3.95
C ARG A 75 -22.66 -4.65 4.32
N LEU A 76 -22.55 -3.68 3.41
CA LEU A 76 -21.83 -2.42 3.67
C LEU A 76 -22.46 -1.62 4.81
N ARG A 77 -23.79 -1.57 4.91
CA ARG A 77 -24.50 -0.92 6.04
C ARG A 77 -24.11 -1.56 7.38
N SER A 78 -24.16 -2.90 7.46
CA SER A 78 -23.78 -3.65 8.66
C SER A 78 -22.29 -3.50 9.01
N GLU A 79 -21.39 -3.59 8.02
CA GLU A 79 -19.94 -3.40 8.23
C GLU A 79 -19.62 -2.00 8.78
N ARG A 80 -20.21 -0.95 8.20
CA ARG A 80 -20.01 0.44 8.64
C ARG A 80 -20.55 0.68 10.05
N TRP A 81 -21.73 0.14 10.36
CA TRP A 81 -22.30 0.27 11.71
C TRP A 81 -21.42 -0.41 12.76
N ARG A 82 -20.97 -1.65 12.52
CA ARG A 82 -20.06 -2.37 13.43
C ARG A 82 -18.73 -1.63 13.63
N ALA A 83 -18.18 -1.03 12.56
CA ALA A 83 -16.96 -0.23 12.66
C ALA A 83 -17.15 1.01 13.54
N ARG A 84 -18.24 1.75 13.36
CA ARG A 84 -18.56 2.94 14.19
C ARG A 84 -18.85 2.56 15.63
N PHE A 85 -19.62 1.49 15.84
CA PHE A 85 -19.91 0.97 17.18
C PHE A 85 -18.62 0.59 17.91
N LYS A 86 -17.71 -0.14 17.25
CA LYS A 86 -16.41 -0.50 17.84
C LYS A 86 -15.59 0.72 18.26
N ILE A 87 -15.55 1.77 17.43
CA ILE A 87 -14.83 3.01 17.74
C ILE A 87 -15.45 3.69 18.98
N GLY A 88 -16.76 3.86 19.00
CA GLY A 88 -17.46 4.46 20.14
C GLY A 88 -17.27 3.65 21.41
N PHE A 89 -17.40 2.33 21.33
CA PHE A 89 -17.22 1.43 22.47
C PHE A 89 -15.78 1.47 23.03
N ALA A 90 -14.77 1.49 22.17
CA ALA A 90 -13.38 1.63 22.60
C ALA A 90 -13.13 2.97 23.30
N ALA A 91 -13.71 4.06 22.78
CA ALA A 91 -13.63 5.38 23.39
C ALA A 91 -14.33 5.44 24.76
N THR A 92 -15.50 4.81 24.92
CA THR A 92 -16.16 4.74 26.23
C THR A 92 -15.37 3.94 27.23
N VAL A 93 -14.76 2.81 26.83
CA VAL A 93 -13.89 2.02 27.71
C VAL A 93 -12.66 2.83 28.13
N SER A 94 -12.01 3.54 27.18
CA SER A 94 -10.90 4.45 27.50
C SER A 94 -11.33 5.51 28.50
N ARG A 95 -12.50 6.12 28.31
CA ARG A 95 -13.03 7.14 29.21
C ARG A 95 -13.30 6.61 30.61
N VAL A 96 -13.86 5.39 30.73
CA VAL A 96 -14.07 4.74 32.02
C VAL A 96 -12.73 4.48 32.72
N GLN A 97 -11.71 4.06 31.99
CA GLN A 97 -10.36 3.86 32.54
C GLN A 97 -9.73 5.18 33.00
N GLU A 98 -9.91 6.27 32.26
CA GLU A 98 -9.46 7.60 32.66
C GLU A 98 -10.11 8.06 33.97
N LEU A 99 -11.44 7.94 34.09
CA LEU A 99 -12.19 8.33 35.28
C LEU A 99 -11.78 7.50 36.50
N ARG A 100 -11.67 6.18 36.31
CA ARG A 100 -11.16 5.27 37.34
C ARG A 100 -9.77 5.68 37.83
N ASN A 101 -8.87 6.07 36.92
CA ASN A 101 -7.52 6.50 37.29
C ASN A 101 -7.50 7.85 38.01
N GLN A 102 -8.51 8.71 37.80
CA GLN A 102 -8.70 9.96 38.53
C GLN A 102 -9.36 9.77 39.91
N GLY A 103 -9.86 8.57 40.19
CA GLY A 103 -10.56 8.24 41.45
C GLY A 103 -12.07 8.54 41.43
N TRP A 104 -12.65 8.76 40.25
CA TRP A 104 -14.10 8.79 40.05
C TRP A 104 -14.68 7.39 39.90
#